data_AF-A0AAV0R3U7-F1
#
_entry.id   AF-A0AAV0R3U7-F1
#
_cell.length_a   1.000
_cell.length_b   1.000
_cell.length_c   1.000
_cell.angle_alpha   90.00
_cell.angle_beta   90.00
_cell.angle_gamma   90.00
#
_symmetry.space_group_name_H-M   'P 1'
#
loop_
_entity.id
_entity.type
_entity.pdbx_description
1 polymer ?
#
loop_
_entity_poly.entity_id
_entity_poly.type
_entity_poly.pdbx_seq_one_letter_code
_entity_poly.pdbx_strand_id
1 'polypeptide(L)'
;MSTKFLQFPFFYQGAAMNVPVGFLSKLWSFLSFLPFFFLLFILGLAKAAVIGPISAAIILIGNTAVILGLWIAHFLWTYYCLARTKRLGLVLKIVAMLLLPVPLVLWPPVGIVGSLLGGIGYGFFAPLLATFEAVGENVKQKCHHCFVDGCASTVRYSCTVVRDFTDFCFHSYFSYMDELSEKVPPDEQPIDVKLMRLPSSFLVTLIGVPVDMLLITALALWKSPYMLLQGWKRLLEDLIGREGPFLETVCVPFAGLAILLWPLAVVASVVAAVVSSFFLGLYSGVVVHQEDSFQSGLAYIIAVVSLFDEYVNDLLYLSEGSCLPR
;
A
#
# COMPACT_ATOMS: atom_id res chain seq x y z
N MET A 1 -34.03 -38.37 -8.29
CA MET A 1 -34.33 -38.24 -9.73
C MET A 1 -33.85 -36.84 -10.14
N SER A 2 -32.76 -36.59 -10.86
CA SER A 2 -31.72 -37.37 -11.53
C SER A 2 -30.49 -36.43 -11.60
N THR A 3 -29.39 -36.70 -10.89
CA THR A 3 -28.08 -37.09 -11.46
C THR A 3 -27.73 -36.49 -12.83
N LYS A 4 -26.71 -35.62 -12.85
CA LYS A 4 -25.57 -35.66 -13.79
C LYS A 4 -24.39 -34.84 -13.25
N PHE A 5 -23.65 -35.50 -12.36
CA PHE A 5 -22.23 -35.30 -12.07
C PHE A 5 -21.40 -35.94 -13.20
N LEU A 6 -20.15 -35.49 -13.36
CA LEU A 6 -19.06 -36.07 -14.16
C LEU A 6 -19.15 -35.96 -15.70
N GLN A 7 -18.34 -35.07 -16.26
CA GLN A 7 -17.42 -35.48 -17.34
C GLN A 7 -16.17 -34.58 -17.38
N PHE A 8 -15.13 -35.03 -16.68
CA PHE A 8 -13.74 -34.79 -17.09
C PHE A 8 -13.52 -35.44 -18.47
N PRO A 9 -12.62 -34.88 -19.28
CA PRO A 9 -11.64 -35.74 -19.93
C PRO A 9 -10.23 -35.22 -19.65
N PHE A 10 -9.52 -35.95 -18.80
CA PHE A 10 -8.08 -36.08 -18.95
C PHE A 10 -7.84 -36.85 -20.25
N PHE A 11 -7.25 -36.20 -21.25
CA PHE A 11 -6.46 -36.90 -22.26
C PHE A 11 -5.17 -36.11 -22.45
N TYR A 12 -4.07 -36.72 -22.00
CA TYR A 12 -2.72 -36.42 -22.43
C TYR A 12 -2.69 -36.51 -23.95
N GLN A 13 -2.47 -35.39 -24.62
CA GLN A 13 -2.05 -35.37 -26.01
C GLN A 13 -0.93 -34.35 -26.10
N GLY A 14 0.28 -34.83 -26.41
CA GLY A 14 1.46 -34.01 -26.60
C GLY A 14 1.17 -32.91 -27.61
N ALA A 15 0.93 -31.70 -27.12
CA ALA A 15 0.68 -30.55 -27.96
C ALA A 15 2.05 -30.01 -28.40
N ALA A 16 2.44 -30.34 -29.62
CA ALA A 16 3.30 -29.47 -30.39
C ALA A 16 2.71 -28.05 -30.30
N MET A 17 3.53 -27.05 -29.94
CA MET A 17 3.14 -25.64 -29.96
C MET A 17 2.73 -25.27 -31.39
N ASN A 18 1.44 -25.40 -31.69
CA ASN A 18 0.86 -24.82 -32.88
C ASN A 18 0.78 -23.31 -32.64
N VAL A 19 1.78 -22.58 -33.15
CA VAL A 19 1.80 -21.12 -33.15
C VAL A 19 0.49 -20.64 -33.80
N PRO A 20 -0.38 -19.93 -33.06
CA PRO A 20 -1.68 -19.53 -33.60
C PRO A 20 -1.47 -18.66 -34.85
N VAL A 21 -2.20 -19.00 -35.92
CA VAL A 21 -2.16 -18.27 -37.20
C VAL A 21 -2.49 -16.80 -36.91
N GLY A 22 -1.49 -15.91 -37.07
CA GLY A 22 -1.60 -14.49 -36.72
C GLY A 22 -0.67 -14.01 -35.59
N PHE A 23 0.07 -14.90 -34.92
CA PHE A 23 1.06 -14.52 -33.90
C PHE A 23 2.12 -13.53 -34.44
N LEU A 24 2.67 -13.80 -35.62
CA LEU A 24 3.64 -12.91 -36.29
C LEU A 24 3.07 -11.53 -36.61
N SER A 25 1.79 -11.45 -36.99
CA SER A 25 1.11 -10.17 -37.26
C SER A 25 0.86 -9.38 -35.98
N LYS A 26 0.46 -10.04 -34.89
CA LYS A 26 0.33 -9.44 -33.56
C LYS A 26 1.67 -8.95 -33.03
N LEU A 27 2.73 -9.76 -33.17
CA LEU A 27 4.09 -9.42 -32.76
C LEU A 27 4.63 -8.20 -33.54
N TRP A 28 4.37 -8.15 -34.86
CA TRP A 28 4.77 -7.04 -35.70
C TRP A 28 4.03 -5.74 -35.35
N SER A 29 2.72 -5.82 -35.08
CA SER A 29 1.92 -4.69 -34.61
C SER A 29 2.44 -4.16 -33.26
N PHE A 30 2.79 -5.06 -32.34
CA PHE A 30 3.40 -4.69 -31.06
C PHE A 30 4.76 -4.00 -31.25
N LEU A 31 5.63 -4.57 -32.08
CA LEU A 31 6.96 -4.01 -32.34
C LEU A 31 6.87 -2.64 -33.02
N SER A 32 5.87 -2.43 -33.88
CA SER A 32 5.58 -1.14 -34.51
C SER A 32 5.01 -0.10 -33.54
N PHE A 33 4.38 -0.52 -32.44
CA PHE A 33 3.84 0.36 -31.40
C PHE A 33 4.90 0.82 -30.39
N LEU A 34 5.95 0.00 -30.19
CA LEU A 34 7.08 0.27 -29.29
C LEU A 34 7.70 1.67 -29.43
N PRO A 35 8.04 2.19 -30.63
CA PRO A 35 8.62 3.55 -30.76
C PRO A 35 7.64 4.65 -30.32
N PHE A 36 6.34 4.46 -30.56
CA PHE A 36 5.31 5.40 -30.12
C PHE A 36 5.13 5.35 -28.59
N PHE A 37 5.18 4.15 -27.99
CA PHE A 37 5.21 3.99 -26.53
C PHE A 37 6.40 4.73 -25.90
N PHE A 38 7.62 4.53 -26.42
CA PHE A 38 8.79 5.22 -25.89
C PHE A 38 8.73 6.73 -26.05
N LEU A 39 8.14 7.23 -27.14
CA LEU A 39 7.90 8.66 -27.32
C LEU A 39 6.98 9.21 -26.24
N LEU A 40 5.84 8.54 -25.97
CA LEU A 40 4.92 8.93 -24.90
C LEU A 40 5.56 8.83 -23.53
N PHE A 41 6.37 7.80 -23.30
CA PHE A 41 7.09 7.61 -22.06
C PHE A 41 8.09 8.75 -21.81
N ILE A 42 8.91 9.11 -22.80
CA ILE A 42 9.85 10.23 -22.73
C ILE A 42 9.10 11.55 -22.51
N LEU A 43 7.99 11.77 -23.21
CA LEU A 43 7.15 12.95 -23.02
C LEU A 43 6.59 13.03 -21.60
N GLY A 44 6.06 11.92 -21.08
CA GLY A 44 5.57 11.81 -19.72
C GLY A 44 6.67 12.07 -18.69
N LEU A 45 7.88 11.53 -18.90
CA LEU A 45 9.05 11.81 -18.06
C LEU A 45 9.46 13.27 -18.10
N ALA A 46 9.46 13.91 -19.27
CA ALA A 46 9.77 15.33 -19.40
C ALA A 46 8.75 16.19 -18.65
N LYS A 47 7.45 15.87 -18.75
CA LYS A 47 6.39 16.54 -17.99
C LYS A 47 6.55 16.33 -16.48
N ALA A 48 6.83 15.10 -16.05
CA ALA A 48 7.12 14.77 -14.66
C ALA A 48 8.36 15.52 -14.13
N ALA A 49 9.40 15.70 -14.94
CA ALA A 49 10.59 16.45 -14.54
C ALA A 49 10.32 17.95 -14.32
N VAL A 50 9.37 18.54 -15.06
CA VAL A 50 9.01 19.96 -14.93
C VAL A 50 7.95 20.19 -13.85
N ILE A 51 6.86 19.41 -13.87
CA ILE A 51 5.69 19.60 -12.99
C ILE A 51 5.87 18.89 -11.65
N GLY A 52 6.62 17.78 -11.63
CA GLY A 52 6.85 16.99 -10.43
C GLY A 52 7.46 17.77 -9.27
N PRO A 53 8.54 18.55 -9.47
CA PRO A 53 9.11 19.40 -8.43
C PRO A 53 8.12 20.44 -7.88
N ILE A 54 7.28 21.02 -8.75
CA ILE A 54 6.26 22.00 -8.34
C ILE A 54 5.20 21.32 -7.48
N SER A 55 4.67 20.19 -7.93
CA SER A 55 3.69 19.38 -7.21
C SER A 55 4.22 18.92 -5.84
N ALA A 56 5.44 18.38 -5.81
CA ALA A 56 6.09 17.94 -4.59
C ALA A 56 6.33 19.10 -3.60
N ALA A 57 6.72 20.28 -4.10
CA ALA A 57 6.90 21.47 -3.28
C ALA A 57 5.58 21.95 -2.67
N ILE A 58 4.50 21.98 -3.45
CA ILE A 58 3.16 22.36 -2.95
C ILE A 58 2.73 21.44 -1.81
N ILE A 59 2.80 20.12 -2.03
CA ILE A 59 2.38 19.13 -1.04
C ILE A 59 3.26 19.20 0.21
N LEU A 60 4.59 19.25 0.03
CA LEU A 60 5.53 19.30 1.14
C LEU A 60 5.34 20.56 1.98
N ILE A 61 5.35 21.74 1.37
CA ILE A 61 5.24 23.02 2.08
C ILE A 61 3.87 23.13 2.73
N GLY A 62 2.80 22.81 1.98
CA GLY A 62 1.43 22.87 2.46
C GLY A 62 1.20 21.96 3.67
N ASN A 63 1.52 20.67 3.54
CA ASN A 63 1.34 19.73 4.64
C ASN A 63 2.25 20.04 5.83
N THR A 64 3.49 20.48 5.59
CA THR A 64 4.41 20.87 6.68
C THR A 64 3.85 22.07 7.45
N ALA A 65 3.30 23.06 6.77
CA ALA A 65 2.66 24.21 7.42
C ALA A 65 1.47 23.79 8.29
N VAL A 66 0.62 22.87 7.79
CA VAL A 66 -0.51 22.30 8.55
C VAL A 66 -0.02 21.51 9.77
N ILE A 67 0.95 20.61 9.57
CA ILE A 67 1.53 19.78 10.63
C ILE A 67 2.08 20.68 11.75
N LEU A 68 2.95 21.63 11.42
CA LEU A 68 3.58 22.49 12.42
C LEU A 68 2.57 23.45 13.07
N GLY A 69 1.64 24.01 12.28
CA GLY A 69 0.63 24.94 12.76
C GLY A 69 -0.37 24.31 13.72
N LEU A 70 -0.76 23.06 13.48
CA LEU A 70 -1.71 22.33 14.32
C LEU A 70 -1.05 21.49 15.41
N TRP A 71 0.28 21.28 15.36
CA TRP A 71 0.95 20.34 16.27
C TRP A 71 0.69 20.65 17.74
N ILE A 72 0.77 21.92 18.16
CA ILE A 72 0.50 22.30 19.56
C ILE A 72 -0.97 22.04 19.91
N ALA A 73 -1.90 22.34 19.00
CA ALA A 73 -3.32 22.13 19.22
C ALA A 73 -3.64 20.63 19.35
N HIS A 74 -3.11 19.80 18.44
CA HIS A 74 -3.21 18.34 18.53
C HIS A 74 -2.63 17.86 19.84
N PHE A 75 -1.40 18.25 20.19
CA PHE A 75 -0.74 17.85 21.44
C PHE A 75 -1.61 18.14 22.66
N LEU A 76 -2.04 19.38 22.84
CA LEU A 76 -2.86 19.77 24.01
C LEU A 76 -4.23 19.08 24.02
N TRP A 77 -4.89 18.96 22.85
CA TRP A 77 -6.19 18.32 22.75
C TRP A 77 -6.11 16.83 23.06
N THR A 78 -5.07 16.12 22.59
CA THR A 78 -4.88 14.70 22.91
C THR A 78 -4.78 14.48 24.41
N TYR A 79 -3.94 15.28 25.09
CA TYR A 79 -3.80 15.18 26.54
C TYR A 79 -5.10 15.48 27.27
N TYR A 80 -5.83 16.51 26.84
CA TYR A 80 -7.10 16.87 27.42
C TYR A 80 -8.13 15.75 27.29
N CYS A 81 -8.32 15.20 26.09
CA CYS A 81 -9.26 14.11 25.84
C CYS A 81 -8.88 12.84 26.60
N LEU A 82 -7.58 12.50 26.66
CA LEU A 82 -7.09 11.34 27.41
C LEU A 82 -7.25 11.51 28.92
N ALA A 83 -7.12 12.73 29.46
CA ALA A 83 -7.39 13.01 30.86
C ALA A 83 -8.88 12.80 31.19
N ARG A 84 -9.74 13.33 30.32
CA ARG A 84 -11.20 13.37 30.48
C ARG A 84 -11.90 12.04 30.21
N THR A 85 -11.33 11.18 29.37
CA THR A 85 -12.00 9.96 28.94
C THR A 85 -12.37 9.06 30.13
N LYS A 86 -13.56 8.48 30.06
CA LYS A 86 -14.02 7.44 30.98
C LYS A 86 -13.90 6.03 30.39
N ARG A 87 -13.48 5.94 29.11
CA ARG A 87 -13.30 4.66 28.39
C ARG A 87 -12.13 3.84 28.89
N LEU A 88 -11.13 4.49 29.49
CA LEU A 88 -9.90 3.86 29.96
C LEU A 88 -9.88 3.78 31.48
N GLY A 89 -9.51 2.61 32.00
CA GLY A 89 -9.22 2.44 33.42
C GLY A 89 -8.02 3.27 33.88
N LEU A 90 -7.91 3.47 35.20
CA LEU A 90 -6.94 4.40 35.79
C LEU A 90 -5.50 4.06 35.43
N VAL A 91 -5.15 2.78 35.47
CA VAL A 91 -3.81 2.27 35.12
C VAL A 91 -3.48 2.56 33.66
N LEU A 92 -4.36 2.16 32.74
CA LEU A 92 -4.15 2.37 31.31
C LEU A 92 -4.07 3.86 30.98
N LYS A 93 -4.86 4.70 31.64
CA LYS A 93 -4.79 6.15 31.48
C LYS A 93 -3.41 6.71 31.86
N ILE A 94 -2.84 6.29 32.99
CA ILE A 94 -1.50 6.72 33.42
C ILE A 94 -0.44 6.25 32.43
N VAL A 95 -0.47 4.97 32.04
CA VAL A 95 0.48 4.41 31.07
C VAL A 95 0.36 5.11 29.72
N ALA A 96 -0.86 5.32 29.23
CA ALA A 96 -1.11 6.03 27.99
C ALA A 96 -0.58 7.46 28.07
N MET A 97 -0.82 8.20 29.16
CA MET A 97 -0.27 9.55 29.33
C MET A 97 1.26 9.58 29.34
N LEU A 98 1.91 8.56 29.91
CA LEU A 98 3.37 8.46 29.93
C LEU A 98 3.94 8.14 28.53
N LEU A 99 3.25 7.31 27.75
CA LEU A 99 3.69 6.89 26.42
C LEU A 99 3.29 7.84 25.30
N LEU A 100 2.25 8.65 25.50
CA LEU A 100 1.70 9.59 24.53
C LEU A 100 2.70 10.60 23.93
N PRO A 101 3.72 11.11 24.66
CA PRO A 101 4.73 11.97 24.06
C PRO A 101 5.41 11.35 22.85
N VAL A 102 5.64 10.03 22.87
CA VAL A 102 6.37 9.32 21.81
C VAL A 102 5.68 9.45 20.44
N PRO A 103 4.42 9.00 20.24
CA PRO A 103 3.74 9.16 18.97
C PRO A 103 3.48 10.64 18.62
N LEU A 104 3.23 11.52 19.59
CA LEU A 104 2.99 12.95 19.31
C LEU A 104 4.23 13.69 18.81
N VAL A 105 5.43 13.30 19.27
CA VAL A 105 6.71 13.84 18.79
C VAL A 105 7.17 13.17 17.49
N LEU A 106 6.87 11.88 17.31
CA LEU A 106 7.19 11.16 16.07
C LEU A 106 6.25 11.51 14.91
N TRP A 107 5.01 11.91 15.19
CA TRP A 107 4.03 12.24 14.16
C TRP A 107 4.51 13.32 13.17
N PRO A 108 5.02 14.50 13.60
CA PRO A 108 5.48 15.52 12.66
C PRO A 108 6.58 15.06 11.68
N PRO A 109 7.71 14.47 12.11
CA PRO A 109 8.72 14.02 11.17
C PRO A 109 8.20 12.93 10.24
N VAL A 110 7.38 12.00 10.73
CA VAL A 110 6.74 10.96 9.90
C VAL A 110 5.81 11.59 8.86
N GLY A 111 4.98 12.55 9.26
CA GLY A 111 4.06 13.27 8.37
C GLY A 111 4.80 14.08 7.30
N ILE A 112 5.92 14.73 7.65
CA ILE A 112 6.77 15.49 6.71
C ILE A 112 7.46 14.55 5.71
N VAL A 113 8.07 13.45 6.19
CA VAL A 113 8.70 12.45 5.31
C VAL A 113 7.66 11.79 4.41
N GLY A 114 6.49 11.44 4.95
CA GLY A 114 5.37 10.90 4.19
C GLY A 114 4.86 11.88 3.12
N SER A 115 4.78 13.18 3.45
CA SER A 115 4.39 14.22 2.49
C SER A 115 5.44 14.44 1.40
N LEU A 116 6.73 14.34 1.72
CA LEU A 116 7.81 14.39 0.75
C LEU A 116 7.73 13.21 -0.22
N LEU A 117 7.67 11.99 0.30
CA LEU A 117 7.60 10.77 -0.51
C LEU A 117 6.32 10.72 -1.34
N GLY A 118 5.17 11.05 -0.73
CA GLY A 118 3.88 11.13 -1.40
C GLY A 118 3.85 12.24 -2.46
N GLY A 119 4.44 13.40 -2.19
CA GLY A 119 4.56 14.51 -3.13
C GLY A 119 5.45 14.17 -4.33
N ILE A 120 6.60 13.52 -4.11
CA ILE A 120 7.47 13.02 -5.18
C ILE A 120 6.73 11.97 -6.03
N GLY A 121 6.13 10.98 -5.37
CA GLY A 121 5.37 9.92 -6.04
C GLY A 121 4.23 10.49 -6.88
N TYR A 122 3.37 11.32 -6.27
CA TYR A 122 2.26 11.95 -6.96
C TYR A 122 2.72 12.86 -8.11
N GLY A 123 3.71 13.72 -7.86
CA GLY A 123 4.26 14.63 -8.86
C GLY A 123 4.95 13.93 -10.03
N PHE A 124 5.48 12.72 -9.83
CA PHE A 124 6.06 11.91 -10.90
C PHE A 124 5.00 11.11 -11.66
N PHE A 125 4.15 10.37 -10.96
CA PHE A 125 3.21 9.44 -11.58
C PHE A 125 2.00 10.11 -12.21
N ALA A 126 1.46 11.20 -11.63
CA ALA A 126 0.28 11.86 -12.18
C ALA A 126 0.47 12.40 -13.61
N PRO A 127 1.50 13.23 -13.92
CA PRO A 127 1.72 13.71 -15.28
C PRO A 127 2.12 12.58 -16.25
N LEU A 128 2.82 11.55 -15.76
CA LEU A 128 3.18 10.37 -16.55
C LEU A 128 1.91 9.62 -16.97
N LEU A 129 1.03 9.25 -16.03
CA LEU A 129 -0.22 8.54 -16.31
C LEU A 129 -1.15 9.34 -17.22
N ALA A 130 -1.30 10.65 -16.98
CA ALA A 130 -2.12 11.52 -17.82
C ALA A 130 -1.66 11.54 -19.29
N THR A 131 -0.36 11.38 -19.55
CA THR A 131 0.20 11.33 -20.91
C THR A 131 -0.25 10.07 -21.66
N PHE A 132 -0.39 8.95 -20.94
CA PHE A 132 -0.88 7.68 -21.47
C PHE A 132 -2.42 7.68 -21.61
N GLU A 133 -3.13 8.31 -20.67
CA GLU A 133 -4.59 8.46 -20.67
C GLU A 133 -5.09 9.27 -21.88
N ALA A 134 -4.42 10.38 -22.19
CA ALA A 134 -4.76 11.27 -23.30
C ALA A 134 -4.73 10.59 -24.69
N VAL A 135 -4.00 9.48 -24.82
CA VAL A 135 -3.92 8.68 -26.05
C VAL A 135 -5.04 7.64 -26.13
N GLY A 136 -5.46 7.17 -24.96
CA GLY A 136 -6.51 6.18 -24.80
C GLY A 136 -7.91 6.73 -25.05
N GLU A 137 -8.17 7.99 -24.71
CA GLU A 137 -9.46 8.61 -24.97
C GLU A 137 -9.69 8.92 -26.46
N ASN A 138 -10.93 8.79 -26.93
CA ASN A 138 -11.36 9.14 -28.29
C ASN A 138 -11.57 10.67 -28.46
N VAL A 139 -10.58 11.46 -28.03
CA VAL A 139 -10.65 12.93 -28.05
C VAL A 139 -10.12 13.47 -29.38
N LYS A 140 -10.75 14.54 -29.91
CA LYS A 140 -10.23 15.27 -31.08
C LYS A 140 -8.94 16.00 -30.69
N GLN A 141 -7.90 15.92 -31.53
CA GLN A 141 -6.56 16.50 -31.31
C GLN A 141 -5.72 15.84 -30.19
N LYS A 142 -5.56 14.51 -30.25
CA LYS A 142 -4.76 13.69 -29.32
C LYS A 142 -3.37 14.24 -28.99
N CYS A 143 -2.67 14.82 -29.97
CA CYS A 143 -1.33 15.38 -29.74
C CYS A 143 -1.35 16.54 -28.74
N HIS A 144 -2.26 17.51 -28.88
CA HIS A 144 -2.32 18.67 -27.98
C HIS A 144 -2.64 18.25 -26.54
N HIS A 145 -3.61 17.36 -26.37
CA HIS A 145 -4.03 16.80 -25.09
C HIS A 145 -2.83 16.12 -24.38
N CYS A 146 -2.09 15.27 -25.11
CA CYS A 146 -0.90 14.59 -24.61
C CYS A 146 0.19 15.55 -24.04
N PHE A 147 0.35 16.75 -24.59
CA PHE A 147 1.29 17.76 -24.06
C PHE A 147 0.73 18.56 -22.88
N VAL A 148 -0.57 18.85 -22.85
CA VAL A 148 -1.18 19.82 -21.93
C VAL A 148 -1.79 19.17 -20.69
N ASP A 149 -2.36 17.97 -20.80
CA ASP A 149 -3.04 17.36 -19.65
C ASP A 149 -2.06 16.84 -18.63
N GLY A 150 -2.47 16.79 -17.37
CA GLY A 150 -1.58 16.41 -16.28
C GLY A 150 -0.55 17.49 -15.92
N CYS A 151 -0.52 18.64 -16.59
CA CYS A 151 0.32 19.77 -16.17
C CYS A 151 -0.42 20.64 -15.15
N ALA A 152 -1.42 21.41 -15.62
CA ALA A 152 -2.20 22.30 -14.76
C ALA A 152 -3.09 21.53 -13.77
N SER A 153 -3.63 20.39 -14.19
CA SER A 153 -4.46 19.54 -13.35
C SER A 153 -3.67 18.96 -12.18
N THR A 154 -2.45 18.44 -12.40
CA THR A 154 -1.59 17.93 -11.31
C THR A 154 -1.32 19.01 -10.29
N VAL A 155 -0.95 20.24 -10.69
CA VAL A 155 -0.75 21.35 -9.74
C VAL A 155 -2.02 21.65 -8.95
N ARG A 156 -3.18 21.72 -9.62
CA ARG A 156 -4.47 21.96 -8.95
C ARG A 156 -4.81 20.86 -7.95
N TYR A 157 -4.63 19.61 -8.32
CA TYR A 157 -4.88 18.47 -7.45
C TYR A 157 -3.87 18.37 -6.31
N SER A 158 -2.62 18.82 -6.48
CA SER A 158 -1.68 18.98 -5.36
C SER A 158 -2.23 19.94 -4.29
N CYS A 159 -2.85 21.05 -4.71
CA CYS A 159 -3.52 21.96 -3.77
C CYS A 159 -4.73 21.28 -3.11
N THR A 160 -5.49 20.45 -3.84
CA THR A 160 -6.57 19.64 -3.26
C THR A 160 -6.04 18.66 -2.22
N VAL A 161 -4.93 17.97 -2.48
CA VAL A 161 -4.29 17.05 -1.51
C VAL A 161 -3.94 17.78 -0.21
N VAL A 162 -3.37 18.98 -0.31
CA VAL A 162 -3.07 19.81 0.89
C VAL A 162 -4.36 20.19 1.61
N ARG A 163 -5.41 20.55 0.87
CA ARG A 163 -6.72 20.88 1.47
C ARG A 163 -7.34 19.67 2.17
N ASP A 164 -7.36 18.51 1.54
CA ASP A 164 -7.91 17.28 2.12
C ASP A 164 -7.13 16.87 3.39
N PHE A 165 -5.80 17.01 3.36
CA PHE A 165 -4.94 16.80 4.53
C PHE A 165 -5.24 17.82 5.65
N THR A 166 -5.49 19.08 5.28
CA THR A 166 -5.91 20.14 6.21
C THR A 166 -7.24 19.78 6.85
N ASP A 167 -8.25 19.44 6.05
CA ASP A 167 -9.59 19.08 6.50
C ASP A 167 -9.55 17.86 7.44
N PHE A 168 -8.74 16.85 7.12
CA PHE A 168 -8.49 15.70 8.01
C PHE A 168 -7.90 16.14 9.36
N CYS A 169 -6.85 16.97 9.34
CA CYS A 169 -6.18 17.41 10.57
C CYS A 169 -7.05 18.37 11.42
N PHE A 170 -7.90 19.17 10.80
CA PHE A 170 -8.78 20.12 11.49
C PHE A 170 -10.10 19.51 11.97
N HIS A 171 -10.65 18.54 11.23
CA HIS A 171 -11.99 18.01 11.52
C HIS A 171 -11.95 16.56 11.97
N SER A 172 -11.39 15.66 11.16
CA SER A 172 -11.39 14.23 11.47
C SER A 172 -10.61 13.93 12.74
N TYR A 173 -9.44 14.54 12.92
CA TYR A 173 -8.63 14.35 14.12
C TYR A 173 -9.36 14.78 15.40
N PHE A 174 -9.87 16.02 15.43
CA PHE A 174 -10.57 16.54 16.60
C PHE A 174 -11.84 15.76 16.89
N SER A 175 -12.63 15.43 15.86
CA SER A 175 -13.83 14.61 16.00
C SER A 175 -13.53 13.24 16.62
N TYR A 176 -12.45 12.57 16.18
CA TYR A 176 -12.04 11.29 16.75
C TYR A 176 -11.63 11.44 18.23
N MET A 177 -10.88 12.48 18.54
CA MET A 177 -10.45 12.76 19.92
C MET A 177 -11.63 13.12 20.83
N ASP A 178 -12.64 13.80 20.30
CA ASP A 178 -13.86 14.15 21.02
C ASP A 178 -14.67 12.90 21.37
N GLU A 179 -14.86 12.01 20.40
CA GLU A 179 -15.50 10.72 20.60
C GLU A 179 -14.77 9.88 21.66
N LEU A 180 -13.42 9.88 21.64
CA LEU A 180 -12.62 9.21 22.66
C LEU A 180 -12.85 9.81 24.06
N SER A 181 -13.15 11.10 24.15
CA SER A 181 -13.45 11.81 25.40
C SER A 181 -14.89 11.64 25.90
N GLU A 182 -15.80 11.21 25.03
CA GLU A 182 -17.23 11.05 25.35
C GLU A 182 -17.48 9.95 26.38
N LYS A 183 -18.60 10.12 27.11
CA LYS A 183 -19.00 9.20 28.17
C LYS A 183 -19.49 7.89 27.56
N VAL A 184 -18.91 6.80 28.02
CA VAL A 184 -19.37 5.44 27.79
C VAL A 184 -20.80 5.28 28.34
N PRO A 185 -21.70 4.53 27.65
CA PRO A 185 -22.99 4.15 28.19
C PRO A 185 -22.85 3.52 29.58
N PRO A 186 -23.83 3.68 30.48
CA PRO A 186 -23.72 3.22 31.87
C PRO A 186 -23.46 1.70 32.03
N ASP A 187 -23.71 0.91 30.99
CA ASP A 187 -23.58 -0.56 31.00
C ASP A 187 -22.24 -1.08 30.47
N GLU A 188 -21.36 -0.23 29.92
CA GLU A 188 -20.05 -0.65 29.40
C GLU A 188 -18.93 -0.39 30.42
N GLN A 189 -18.18 -1.43 30.76
CA GLN A 189 -17.04 -1.30 31.66
C GLN A 189 -15.86 -0.63 30.95
N PRO A 190 -15.09 0.22 31.65
CA PRO A 190 -13.88 0.81 31.10
C PRO A 190 -12.88 -0.27 30.70
N ILE A 191 -12.16 -0.03 29.60
CA ILE A 191 -11.06 -0.89 29.16
C ILE A 191 -9.95 -0.80 30.19
N ASP A 192 -9.73 -1.88 30.92
CA ASP A 192 -8.77 -1.95 32.02
C ASP A 192 -7.62 -2.92 31.70
N VAL A 193 -6.39 -2.48 31.96
CA VAL A 193 -5.19 -3.30 31.72
C VAL A 193 -4.72 -3.92 33.02
N LYS A 194 -4.61 -5.25 33.04
CA LYS A 194 -4.02 -5.99 34.17
C LYS A 194 -2.53 -5.67 34.26
N LEU A 195 -2.15 -4.88 35.27
CA LEU A 195 -0.77 -4.42 35.49
C LEU A 195 0.25 -5.57 35.55
N MET A 196 -0.17 -6.70 36.14
CA MET A 196 0.64 -7.93 36.25
C MET A 196 1.05 -8.51 34.89
N ARG A 197 0.36 -8.15 33.81
CA ARG A 197 0.60 -8.64 32.45
C ARG A 197 1.52 -7.75 31.62
N LEU A 198 1.73 -6.50 32.04
CA LEU A 198 2.61 -5.56 31.34
C LEU A 198 4.04 -6.10 31.17
N PRO A 199 4.68 -6.72 32.19
CA PRO A 199 6.01 -7.31 32.01
C PRO A 199 6.01 -8.43 30.98
N SER A 200 5.00 -9.30 30.99
CA SER A 200 4.90 -10.39 30.01
C SER A 200 4.62 -9.88 28.60
N SER A 201 3.79 -8.85 28.45
CA SER A 201 3.52 -8.19 27.16
C SER A 201 4.80 -7.57 26.59
N PHE A 202 5.55 -6.84 27.42
CA PHE A 202 6.84 -6.26 27.04
C PHE A 202 7.86 -7.32 26.62
N LEU A 203 7.97 -8.44 27.35
CA LEU A 203 8.86 -9.54 26.98
C LEU A 203 8.49 -10.17 25.64
N VAL A 204 7.19 -10.41 25.38
CA VAL A 204 6.76 -10.95 24.06
C VAL A 204 7.06 -9.94 22.97
N THR A 205 6.78 -8.65 23.15
CA THR A 205 7.12 -7.62 22.16
C THR A 205 8.62 -7.57 21.86
N LEU A 206 9.47 -7.69 22.89
CA LEU A 206 10.93 -7.71 22.73
C LEU A 206 11.42 -8.90 21.89
N ILE A 207 10.68 -10.01 21.91
CA ILE A 207 10.94 -11.20 21.07
C ILE A 207 10.28 -11.05 19.69
N GLY A 208 9.04 -10.60 19.64
CA GLY A 208 8.22 -10.52 18.43
C GLY A 208 8.77 -9.55 17.40
N VAL A 209 9.18 -8.35 17.81
CA VAL A 209 9.75 -7.35 16.89
C VAL A 209 10.97 -7.90 16.12
N PRO A 210 12.03 -8.43 16.75
CA PRO A 210 13.17 -8.96 15.99
C PRO A 210 12.80 -10.21 15.19
N VAL A 211 11.95 -11.09 15.71
CA VAL A 211 11.54 -12.30 14.98
C VAL A 211 10.76 -11.95 13.71
N ASP A 212 9.72 -11.11 13.83
CA ASP A 212 8.89 -10.71 12.69
C ASP A 212 9.72 -9.90 11.69
N MET A 213 10.52 -8.93 12.15
CA MET A 213 11.39 -8.18 11.25
C MET A 213 12.35 -9.07 10.48
N LEU A 214 13.01 -10.04 11.13
CA LEU A 214 13.95 -10.92 10.45
C LEU A 214 13.25 -11.89 9.49
N LEU A 215 12.20 -12.58 9.95
CA LEU A 215 11.54 -13.62 9.16
C LEU A 215 10.72 -13.05 8.01
N ILE A 216 9.91 -12.01 8.24
CA ILE A 216 9.11 -11.38 7.18
C ILE A 216 10.03 -10.73 6.14
N THR A 217 11.11 -10.07 6.56
CA THR A 217 12.09 -9.51 5.62
C THR A 217 12.77 -10.60 4.80
N ALA A 218 13.20 -11.70 5.44
CA ALA A 218 13.82 -12.82 4.74
C ALA A 218 12.87 -13.44 3.71
N LEU A 219 11.60 -13.68 4.09
CA LEU A 219 10.57 -14.20 3.19
C LEU A 219 10.27 -13.24 2.03
N ALA A 220 10.12 -11.94 2.32
CA ALA A 220 9.86 -10.92 1.31
C ALA A 220 11.02 -10.85 0.30
N LEU A 221 12.27 -10.86 0.77
CA LEU A 221 13.45 -10.87 -0.10
C LEU A 221 13.56 -12.17 -0.90
N TRP A 222 13.31 -13.32 -0.28
CA TRP A 222 13.36 -14.63 -0.95
C TRP A 222 12.30 -14.77 -2.05
N LYS A 223 11.09 -14.29 -1.81
CA LYS A 223 9.96 -14.39 -2.76
C LYS A 223 9.92 -13.26 -3.78
N SER A 224 10.60 -12.14 -3.53
CA SER A 224 10.64 -11.00 -4.46
C SER A 224 11.08 -11.33 -5.90
N PRO A 225 12.07 -12.22 -6.17
CA PRO A 225 12.47 -12.55 -7.54
C PRO A 225 11.39 -13.34 -8.27
N TYR A 226 10.68 -14.22 -7.57
CA TYR A 226 9.55 -14.97 -8.12
C TYR A 226 8.40 -14.02 -8.47
N MET A 227 8.08 -13.07 -7.59
CA MET A 227 7.06 -12.04 -7.86
C MET A 227 7.42 -11.17 -9.06
N LEU A 228 8.69 -10.82 -9.21
CA LEU A 228 9.18 -10.06 -10.37
C LEU A 228 8.97 -10.85 -11.66
N LEU A 229 9.49 -12.08 -11.73
CA LEU A 229 9.45 -12.90 -12.94
C LEU A 229 8.03 -13.33 -13.30
N GLN A 230 7.23 -13.75 -12.32
CA GLN A 230 5.87 -14.20 -12.54
C GLN A 230 4.93 -13.05 -12.90
N GLY A 231 5.08 -11.90 -12.24
CA GLY A 231 4.32 -10.70 -12.59
C GLY A 231 4.63 -10.23 -14.00
N TRP A 232 5.91 -10.24 -14.42
CA TRP A 232 6.26 -9.97 -15.82
C TRP A 232 5.70 -11.00 -16.78
N LYS A 233 5.81 -12.30 -16.48
CA LYS A 233 5.21 -13.35 -17.30
C LYS A 233 3.72 -13.10 -17.52
N ARG A 234 2.97 -12.83 -16.44
CA ARG A 234 1.54 -12.56 -16.49
C ARG A 234 1.19 -11.30 -17.27
N LEU A 235 1.90 -10.19 -17.03
CA LEU A 235 1.68 -8.95 -17.76
C LEU A 235 2.00 -9.09 -19.26
N LEU A 236 2.99 -9.91 -19.62
CA LEU A 236 3.31 -10.24 -21.01
C LEU A 236 2.25 -11.17 -21.63
N GLU A 237 1.74 -12.16 -20.88
CA GLU A 237 0.65 -13.03 -21.31
C GLU A 237 -0.65 -12.25 -21.53
N ASP A 238 -1.01 -11.35 -20.61
CA ASP A 238 -2.18 -10.47 -20.73
C ASP A 238 -2.05 -9.56 -21.98
N LEU A 239 -0.84 -9.08 -22.27
CA LEU A 239 -0.54 -8.25 -23.43
C LEU A 239 -0.63 -9.02 -24.77
N ILE A 240 -0.20 -10.28 -24.81
CA ILE A 240 -0.15 -11.13 -26.03
C ILE A 240 -1.48 -11.86 -26.27
N GLY A 241 -2.11 -12.33 -25.20
CA GLY A 241 -3.31 -13.18 -25.20
C GLY A 241 -4.60 -12.43 -25.53
N ARG A 242 -4.66 -11.13 -25.25
CA ARG A 242 -5.89 -10.32 -25.39
C ARG A 242 -7.07 -10.86 -24.56
N GLU A 243 -6.77 -11.59 -23.48
CA GLU A 243 -7.72 -11.97 -22.43
C GLU A 243 -7.28 -11.27 -21.13
N GLY A 244 -8.17 -10.46 -20.54
CA GLY A 244 -7.88 -9.61 -19.37
C GLY A 244 -8.60 -8.24 -19.43
N PRO A 245 -8.44 -7.35 -18.44
CA PRO A 245 -9.08 -6.02 -18.39
C PRO A 245 -8.68 -5.07 -19.54
N PHE A 246 -7.84 -5.53 -20.47
CA PHE A 246 -7.24 -4.76 -21.56
C PHE A 246 -7.77 -5.20 -22.94
N LEU A 247 -9.06 -5.50 -23.04
CA LEU A 247 -9.73 -5.94 -24.27
C LEU A 247 -9.77 -4.85 -25.36
N GLU A 248 -9.66 -3.56 -25.00
CA GLU A 248 -9.68 -2.43 -25.93
C GLU A 248 -8.26 -2.00 -26.35
N THR A 249 -8.08 -1.67 -27.63
CA THR A 249 -6.80 -1.17 -28.22
C THR A 249 -6.25 0.08 -27.52
N VAL A 250 -7.10 0.75 -26.75
CA VAL A 250 -6.85 1.88 -25.85
C VAL A 250 -5.88 1.52 -24.71
N CYS A 251 -5.84 0.27 -24.27
CA CYS A 251 -5.12 -0.14 -23.06
C CYS A 251 -3.67 -0.61 -23.28
N VAL A 252 -3.24 -0.80 -24.53
CA VAL A 252 -1.88 -1.25 -24.88
C VAL A 252 -0.78 -0.32 -24.30
N PRO A 253 -0.90 1.03 -24.39
CA PRO A 253 0.04 1.93 -23.73
C PRO A 253 0.15 1.70 -22.21
N PHE A 254 -0.98 1.48 -21.52
CA PHE A 254 -1.01 1.27 -20.06
C PHE A 254 -0.41 -0.08 -19.65
N ALA A 255 -0.66 -1.13 -20.41
CA ALA A 255 -0.05 -2.44 -20.17
C ALA A 255 1.49 -2.37 -20.30
N GLY A 256 2.00 -1.65 -21.30
CA GLY A 256 3.45 -1.41 -21.45
C GLY A 256 4.04 -0.64 -20.26
N LEU A 257 3.31 0.37 -19.76
CA LEU A 257 3.73 1.14 -18.59
C LEU A 257 3.72 0.26 -17.32
N ALA A 258 2.72 -0.60 -17.14
CA ALA A 258 2.64 -1.53 -16.02
C ALA A 258 3.82 -2.52 -16.00
N ILE A 259 4.21 -3.07 -17.17
CA ILE A 259 5.39 -3.95 -17.30
C ILE A 259 6.67 -3.21 -16.86
N LEU A 260 6.81 -1.95 -17.26
CA LEU A 260 7.98 -1.14 -16.94
C LEU A 260 8.04 -0.75 -15.45
N LEU A 261 6.88 -0.46 -14.84
CA LEU A 261 6.76 -0.05 -13.44
C LEU A 261 6.70 -1.24 -12.47
N TRP A 262 6.49 -2.46 -12.95
CA TRP A 262 6.41 -3.66 -12.11
C TRP A 262 7.59 -3.85 -11.14
N PRO A 263 8.87 -3.66 -11.54
CA PRO A 263 9.99 -3.78 -10.61
C PRO A 263 9.91 -2.80 -9.44
N LEU A 264 9.42 -1.58 -9.70
CA LEU A 264 9.23 -0.59 -8.65
C LEU A 264 8.14 -1.01 -7.67
N ALA A 265 7.05 -1.61 -8.18
CA ALA A 265 6.00 -2.17 -7.33
C ALA A 265 6.53 -3.29 -6.43
N VAL A 266 7.40 -4.16 -6.95
CA VAL A 266 8.07 -5.23 -6.17
C VAL A 266 8.96 -4.65 -5.07
N VAL A 267 9.76 -3.62 -5.37
CA VAL A 267 10.58 -2.94 -4.36
C VAL A 267 9.69 -2.30 -3.29
N ALA A 268 8.63 -1.59 -3.70
CA ALA A 268 7.70 -0.95 -2.79
C ALA A 268 7.00 -1.95 -1.86
N SER A 269 6.59 -3.12 -2.37
CA SER A 269 5.99 -4.16 -1.53
C SER A 269 6.97 -4.78 -0.54
N VAL A 270 8.25 -4.94 -0.91
CA VAL A 270 9.27 -5.41 0.04
C VAL A 270 9.48 -4.37 1.15
N VAL A 271 9.63 -3.09 0.79
CA VAL A 271 9.77 -2.01 1.77
C VAL A 271 8.54 -1.95 2.69
N ALA A 272 7.33 -2.06 2.13
CA ALA A 272 6.10 -2.09 2.90
C ALA A 272 6.05 -3.29 3.87
N ALA A 273 6.47 -4.48 3.44
CA ALA A 273 6.54 -5.67 4.29
C ALA A 273 7.52 -5.48 5.45
N VAL A 274 8.73 -4.93 5.19
CA VAL A 274 9.72 -4.62 6.22
C VAL A 274 9.16 -3.62 7.23
N VAL A 275 8.55 -2.53 6.77
CA VAL A 275 7.97 -1.51 7.67
C VAL A 275 6.82 -2.10 8.49
N SER A 276 5.95 -2.89 7.86
CA SER A 276 4.78 -3.48 8.52
C SER A 276 5.17 -4.52 9.57
N SER A 277 6.24 -5.29 9.33
CA SER A 277 6.74 -6.32 10.26
C SER A 277 7.07 -5.77 11.65
N PHE A 278 7.57 -4.53 11.73
CA PHE A 278 7.84 -3.87 12.99
C PHE A 278 6.55 -3.66 13.81
N PHE A 279 5.48 -3.18 13.17
CA PHE A 279 4.21 -2.94 13.83
C PHE A 279 3.48 -4.23 14.21
N LEU A 280 3.57 -5.25 13.36
CA LEU A 280 3.04 -6.59 13.67
C LEU A 280 3.74 -7.19 14.90
N GLY A 281 5.06 -7.08 14.96
CA GLY A 281 5.84 -7.52 16.12
C GLY A 281 5.46 -6.78 17.40
N LEU A 282 5.17 -5.46 17.33
CA LEU A 282 4.64 -4.71 18.47
C LEU A 282 3.26 -5.21 18.92
N TYR A 283 2.40 -5.57 17.97
CA TYR A 283 1.03 -6.03 18.24
C TYR A 283 0.99 -7.36 19.01
N SER A 284 2.04 -8.18 18.93
CA SER A 284 2.16 -9.41 19.75
C SER A 284 1.97 -9.15 21.26
N GLY A 285 2.44 -8.00 21.77
CA GLY A 285 2.25 -7.60 23.16
C GLY A 285 0.81 -7.23 23.49
N VAL A 286 0.06 -6.70 22.52
CA VAL A 286 -1.38 -6.42 22.65
C VAL A 286 -2.16 -7.72 22.76
N VAL A 287 -1.80 -8.74 21.97
CA VAL A 287 -2.43 -10.07 22.02
C VAL A 287 -2.23 -10.75 23.37
N VAL A 288 -1.05 -10.63 23.99
CA VAL A 288 -0.81 -11.14 25.36
C VAL A 288 -1.78 -10.53 26.37
N HIS A 289 -2.16 -9.27 26.15
CA HIS A 289 -3.07 -8.58 27.03
C HIS A 289 -4.53 -8.95 26.75
N GLN A 290 -4.94 -9.03 25.49
CA GLN A 290 -6.31 -9.41 25.10
C GLN A 290 -6.67 -10.84 25.48
N GLU A 291 -5.74 -11.77 25.25
CA GLU A 291 -5.95 -13.22 25.48
C GLU A 291 -5.53 -13.67 26.89
N ASP A 292 -5.10 -12.74 27.74
CA ASP A 292 -4.60 -13.02 29.10
C ASP A 292 -3.49 -14.11 29.18
N SER A 293 -2.80 -14.40 28.07
CA SER A 293 -1.90 -15.56 27.93
C SER A 293 -0.56 -15.18 27.29
N PHE A 294 0.53 -15.87 27.70
CA PHE A 294 1.89 -15.56 27.21
C PHE A 294 2.12 -16.34 25.92
N GLN A 295 1.63 -17.57 25.95
CA GLN A 295 1.66 -18.50 24.85
C GLN A 295 0.85 -17.98 23.66
N SER A 296 -0.26 -17.26 23.88
CA SER A 296 -1.02 -16.64 22.79
C SER A 296 -0.21 -15.58 22.05
N GLY A 297 0.56 -14.75 22.77
CA GLY A 297 1.45 -13.77 22.16
C GLY A 297 2.58 -14.40 21.35
N LEU A 298 3.19 -15.47 21.88
CA LEU A 298 4.20 -16.24 21.13
C LEU A 298 3.59 -16.96 19.92
N ALA A 299 2.40 -17.53 20.07
CA ALA A 299 1.67 -18.18 18.98
C ALA A 299 1.30 -17.16 17.90
N TYR A 300 0.95 -15.92 18.28
CA TYR A 300 0.67 -14.84 17.34
C TYR A 300 1.89 -14.51 16.46
N ILE A 301 3.09 -14.41 17.05
CA ILE A 301 4.33 -14.17 16.29
C ILE A 301 4.49 -15.24 15.19
N ILE A 302 4.33 -16.52 15.55
CA ILE A 302 4.42 -17.63 14.60
C ILE A 302 3.30 -17.55 13.54
N ALA A 303 2.07 -17.24 13.97
CA ALA A 303 0.90 -17.15 13.11
C ALA A 303 0.99 -16.00 12.09
N VAL A 304 1.55 -14.86 12.47
CA VAL A 304 1.75 -13.73 11.56
C VAL A 304 2.75 -14.10 10.46
N VAL A 305 3.85 -14.75 10.82
CA VAL A 305 4.84 -15.21 9.84
C VAL A 305 4.23 -16.25 8.90
N SER A 306 3.45 -17.20 9.41
CA SER A 306 2.77 -18.19 8.55
C SER A 306 1.72 -17.54 7.65
N LEU A 307 0.93 -16.59 8.17
CA LEU A 307 -0.07 -15.87 7.40
C LEU A 307 0.57 -15.03 6.29
N PHE A 308 1.70 -14.38 6.59
CA PHE A 308 2.46 -13.66 5.58
C PHE A 308 3.00 -14.61 4.51
N ASP A 309 3.54 -15.77 4.91
CA ASP A 309 4.03 -16.76 3.96
C ASP A 309 2.92 -17.27 3.03
N GLU A 310 1.76 -17.62 3.60
CA GLU A 310 0.56 -18.07 2.89
C GLU A 310 0.02 -17.00 1.95
N TYR A 311 -0.13 -15.76 2.43
CA TYR A 311 -0.58 -14.64 1.61
C TYR A 311 0.33 -14.41 0.39
N VAL A 312 1.65 -14.46 0.58
CA VAL A 312 2.58 -14.31 -0.55
C VAL A 312 2.56 -15.56 -1.44
N ASN A 313 2.36 -16.76 -0.90
CA ASN A 313 2.19 -17.97 -1.71
C ASN A 313 0.97 -17.85 -2.62
N ASP A 314 -0.17 -17.40 -2.10
CA ASP A 314 -1.41 -17.20 -2.85
C ASP A 314 -1.24 -16.12 -3.93
N LEU A 315 -0.61 -15.00 -3.60
CA LEU A 315 -0.31 -13.93 -4.56
C LEU A 315 0.54 -14.45 -5.73
N LEU A 316 1.41 -15.43 -5.46
CA LEU A 316 2.30 -16.07 -6.42
C LEU A 316 1.77 -17.39 -6.97
N TYR A 317 0.55 -17.81 -6.65
CA TYR A 317 0.00 -19.12 -7.02
C TYR A 317 0.96 -20.29 -6.72
N LEU A 318 1.78 -20.17 -5.67
CA LEU A 318 2.66 -21.22 -5.16
C LEU A 318 1.80 -22.24 -4.40
N SER A 319 2.18 -23.53 -4.42
CA SER A 319 1.54 -24.49 -3.51
C SER A 319 1.96 -24.23 -2.06
N GLU A 320 1.06 -24.43 -1.10
CA GLU A 320 1.33 -24.29 0.35
C GLU A 320 2.64 -25.03 0.75
N GLY A 321 3.57 -24.32 1.41
CA GLY A 321 4.84 -24.85 1.88
C GLY A 321 5.92 -25.10 0.81
N SER A 322 5.69 -24.68 -0.44
CA SER A 322 6.63 -24.84 -1.55
C SER A 322 7.45 -23.58 -1.81
N CYS A 323 8.74 -23.75 -2.09
CA CYS A 323 9.61 -22.70 -2.64
C CYS A 323 9.47 -22.52 -4.17
N LEU A 324 8.56 -23.24 -4.84
CA LEU A 324 8.44 -23.32 -6.29
C LEU A 324 6.98 -23.18 -6.79
N PRO A 325 6.76 -22.45 -7.91
CA PRO A 325 5.43 -22.24 -8.50
C PRO A 325 4.78 -23.52 -9.02
N ARG A 326 3.44 -23.58 -8.96
CA ARG A 326 2.62 -24.65 -9.54
C ARG A 326 2.73 -24.73 -11.06
#